data_AF-A0A1D6FV01-F1
#
_entry.id   AF-A0A1D6FV01-F1
#
_cell.length_a   1.000
_cell.length_b   1.000
_cell.length_c   1.000
_cell.angle_alpha   90.00
_cell.angle_beta   90.00
_cell.angle_gamma   90.00
#
_symmetry.space_group_name_H-M   'P 1'
#
loop_
_entity.id
_entity.type
_entity.pdbx_description
1 polymer ?
#
loop_
_entity_poly.entity_id
_entity_poly.type
_entity_poly.pdbx_seq_one_letter_code
_entity_poly.pdbx_strand_id
1 'polypeptide(L)'
;MGVSEQTDARLRKTLVRSLVGPQMSRKVDSLVLPLELLRHLKPADFFDAGEHRAWQLRQLRVLEAGLVSHPSVPLDRGNASASALRDTVRSAELQTRPVLDARALSAVVAALCRRSVDACRWADGYPLNVHLYLTLLRAVFDARDETVVLDEVDELMELIRKTWNVLGLNDTIHNVCFTWLFLEKYVTTGETEPDLLSAALAMLEQVRDDARRQAEAGTLEAAHLRVLSATLASMHSWAEEKLLDYHESFGDDQGAGGSIGAMENAVSLAVLAAAMLSQDVPSSFAVAVAAAGGDLSSARSPSSFSAREREIVERYIKSSVRRAFTRLHETGTAEKMDSMIVEVDEDPCETLMYVASQTKELARLEKEVYDRVVRQWHPCPTAVAAATLHGCFGALLKRYVSRMAACGLSSETVRVLHAASKLDKWLLQMASEDDPPPDQPPMTPYDVDSIIFGLVKGWMDERLKVGDECLRRAQEAETWNPRSKAEPYAQSAVDLMKLAKVTVDEMLEIQVASACKEELLQRLVDGIDHLVHQYAMLLASCGAGPRTATFHLCRH
;
A
#
# COMPACT_ATOMS: atom_id res chain seq x y z
N MET A 1 33.74 -1.88 8.22
CA MET A 1 33.64 -1.86 9.72
C MET A 1 33.76 -0.48 10.36
N GLY A 2 34.36 0.54 9.72
CA GLY A 2 34.37 1.91 10.29
C GLY A 2 35.15 2.06 11.59
N VAL A 3 36.10 1.16 11.87
CA VAL A 3 36.93 1.15 13.07
C VAL A 3 38.29 1.78 12.74
N SER A 4 38.79 2.69 13.58
CA SER A 4 40.11 3.28 13.34
C SER A 4 41.24 2.29 13.63
N GLU A 5 42.32 2.35 12.87
CA GLU A 5 43.48 1.45 13.03
C GLU A 5 44.03 1.44 14.46
N GLN A 6 44.00 2.59 15.13
CA GLN A 6 44.45 2.70 16.51
C GLN A 6 43.57 1.92 17.48
N THR A 7 42.24 2.01 17.32
CA THR A 7 41.30 1.26 18.17
C THR A 7 41.42 -0.24 17.93
N ASP A 8 41.60 -0.65 16.67
CA ASP A 8 41.84 -2.03 16.29
C ASP A 8 43.17 -2.56 16.85
N ALA A 9 44.28 -1.84 16.67
CA ALA A 9 45.58 -2.20 17.19
C ALA A 9 45.59 -2.32 18.73
N ARG A 10 44.85 -1.43 19.42
CA ARG A 10 44.66 -1.48 20.89
C ARG A 10 43.93 -2.75 21.30
N LEU A 11 42.84 -3.10 20.60
CA LEU A 11 42.08 -4.32 20.87
C LEU A 11 42.91 -5.57 20.59
N ARG A 12 43.56 -5.69 19.43
CA ARG A 12 44.41 -6.84 19.08
C ARG A 12 45.52 -7.04 20.11
N LYS A 13 46.26 -5.99 20.49
CA LYS A 13 47.31 -6.07 21.53
C LYS A 13 46.76 -6.57 22.86
N THR A 14 45.58 -6.12 23.24
CA THR A 14 44.93 -6.50 24.51
C THR A 14 44.48 -7.95 24.49
N LEU A 15 43.87 -8.40 23.38
CA LEU A 15 43.42 -9.79 23.20
C LEU A 15 44.59 -10.76 23.14
N VAL A 16 45.67 -10.42 22.42
CA VAL A 16 46.89 -11.23 22.42
C VAL A 16 47.46 -11.32 23.83
N ARG A 17 47.49 -10.22 24.59
CA ARG A 17 47.98 -10.23 25.98
C ARG A 17 47.11 -11.05 26.92
N SER A 18 45.79 -11.04 26.77
CA SER A 18 44.88 -11.81 27.63
C SER A 18 44.89 -13.31 27.32
N LEU A 19 45.18 -13.67 26.07
CA LEU A 19 45.22 -15.06 25.59
C LEU A 19 46.60 -15.72 25.71
N VAL A 20 47.71 -14.97 25.72
CA VAL A 20 49.07 -15.53 25.86
C VAL A 20 49.36 -15.91 27.32
N GLY A 21 49.33 -17.21 27.63
CA GLY A 21 49.77 -17.78 28.92
C GLY A 21 49.56 -19.32 29.01
N PRO A 22 50.11 -20.01 30.04
CA PRO A 22 50.16 -21.48 30.15
C PRO A 22 48.81 -22.21 30.27
N GLN A 23 47.69 -21.48 30.25
CA GLN A 23 46.32 -21.98 30.43
C GLN A 23 45.41 -21.59 29.25
N MET A 24 45.96 -21.50 28.03
CA MET A 24 45.22 -21.10 26.82
C MET A 24 43.91 -21.89 26.63
N SER A 25 43.96 -23.23 26.73
CA SER A 25 42.78 -24.08 26.46
C SER A 25 41.65 -23.89 27.48
N ARG A 26 41.98 -23.79 28.77
CA ARG A 26 40.98 -23.57 29.84
C ARG A 26 40.38 -22.16 29.88
N LYS A 27 41.08 -21.16 29.33
CA LYS A 27 40.64 -19.76 29.36
C LYS A 27 39.66 -19.41 28.25
N VAL A 28 39.76 -20.04 27.08
CA VAL A 28 38.89 -19.75 25.92
C VAL A 28 37.43 -20.13 26.22
N ASP A 29 37.21 -21.28 26.86
CA ASP A 29 35.86 -21.77 27.23
C ASP A 29 35.20 -21.00 28.40
N SER A 30 35.97 -20.11 29.06
CA SER A 30 35.50 -19.26 30.15
C SER A 30 35.68 -17.76 29.90
N LEU A 31 36.03 -17.37 28.66
CA LEU A 31 36.38 -15.99 28.35
C LEU A 31 35.12 -15.12 28.23
N VAL A 32 34.95 -14.19 29.16
CA VAL A 32 33.97 -13.11 29.02
C VAL A 32 34.64 -11.92 28.36
N LEU A 33 34.59 -11.87 27.03
CA LEU A 33 35.35 -10.91 26.21
C LEU A 33 35.17 -9.44 26.67
N PRO A 34 33.95 -8.91 26.88
CA PRO A 34 33.78 -7.51 27.29
C PRO A 34 34.34 -7.25 28.70
N LEU A 35 34.26 -8.24 29.60
CA LEU A 35 34.80 -8.12 30.96
C LEU A 35 36.34 -8.11 30.94
N GLU A 36 36.96 -8.96 30.12
CA GLU A 36 38.42 -8.99 29.98
C GLU A 36 38.95 -7.69 29.36
N LEU A 37 38.22 -7.13 28.40
CA LEU A 37 38.55 -5.82 27.83
C LEU A 37 38.46 -4.71 28.89
N LEU A 38 37.39 -4.68 29.69
CA LEU A 38 37.21 -3.74 30.81
C LEU A 38 38.28 -3.86 31.91
N ARG A 39 38.89 -5.03 32.08
CA ARG A 39 39.94 -5.27 33.08
C ARG A 39 41.32 -4.80 32.61
N HIS A 40 41.60 -4.90 31.32
CA HIS A 40 42.94 -4.71 30.78
C HIS A 40 43.16 -3.34 30.14
N LEU A 41 42.11 -2.68 29.66
CA LEU A 41 42.18 -1.33 29.10
C LEU A 41 41.92 -0.28 30.19
N LYS A 42 42.86 0.65 30.33
CA LYS A 42 42.81 1.74 31.30
C LYS A 42 42.44 3.06 30.63
N PRO A 43 41.98 4.08 31.38
CA PRO A 43 41.70 5.41 30.81
C PRO A 43 42.88 6.03 30.06
N ALA A 44 44.13 5.68 30.42
CA ALA A 44 45.34 6.15 29.76
C ALA A 44 45.55 5.59 28.33
N ASP A 45 44.80 4.56 27.93
CA ASP A 45 44.88 3.94 26.60
C ASP A 45 43.95 4.63 25.57
N PHE A 46 43.30 5.73 25.95
CA PHE A 46 42.30 6.47 25.17
C PHE A 46 42.72 7.93 24.98
N PHE A 47 42.18 8.58 23.94
CA PHE A 47 42.53 9.96 23.63
C PHE A 47 41.98 10.94 24.68
N ASP A 48 40.75 10.71 25.13
CA ASP A 48 40.09 11.53 26.12
C ASP A 48 39.25 10.69 27.10
N ALA A 49 38.85 11.32 28.20
CA ALA A 49 37.98 10.70 29.18
C ALA A 49 36.58 10.41 28.61
N GLY A 50 36.14 11.14 27.58
CA GLY A 50 34.86 10.95 26.89
C GLY A 50 34.81 9.65 26.08
N GLU A 51 35.81 9.40 25.23
CA GLU A 51 35.97 8.17 24.44
C GLU A 51 36.05 6.96 25.35
N HIS A 52 36.84 7.03 26.43
CA HIS A 52 36.93 5.95 27.41
C HIS A 52 35.57 5.65 28.06
N ARG A 53 34.81 6.67 28.47
CA ARG A 53 33.47 6.50 29.05
C ARG A 53 32.49 5.90 28.06
N ALA A 54 32.44 6.40 26.83
CA ALA A 54 31.57 5.88 25.78
C ALA A 54 31.92 4.43 25.41
N TRP A 55 33.22 4.10 25.36
CA TRP A 55 33.69 2.73 25.18
C TRP A 55 33.31 1.81 26.35
N GLN A 56 33.52 2.25 27.59
CA GLN A 56 33.17 1.50 28.79
C GLN A 56 31.67 1.20 28.86
N LEU A 57 30.83 2.20 28.58
CA LEU A 57 29.38 2.03 28.53
C LEU A 57 28.97 1.02 27.45
N ARG A 58 29.60 1.05 26.26
CA ARG A 58 29.37 0.06 25.21
C ARG A 58 29.66 -1.37 25.69
N GLN A 59 30.78 -1.60 26.38
CA GLN A 59 31.11 -2.93 26.91
C GLN A 59 30.11 -3.40 27.98
N LEU A 60 29.66 -2.49 28.85
CA LEU A 60 28.65 -2.80 29.87
C LEU A 60 27.28 -3.14 29.26
N ARG A 61 26.86 -2.40 28.22
CA ARG A 61 25.61 -2.69 27.48
C ARG A 61 25.67 -4.03 26.76
N VAL A 62 26.83 -4.40 26.22
CA VAL A 62 27.03 -5.74 25.61
C VAL A 62 26.89 -6.84 26.66
N LEU A 63 27.44 -6.66 27.86
CA LEU A 63 27.26 -7.60 28.98
C LEU A 63 25.81 -7.68 29.44
N GLU A 64 25.12 -6.55 29.55
CA GLU A 64 23.70 -6.50 29.91
C GLU A 64 22.83 -7.21 28.86
N ALA A 65 23.08 -6.95 27.58
CA ALA A 65 22.34 -7.58 26.48
C ALA A 65 22.48 -9.11 26.50
N GLY A 66 23.69 -9.62 26.70
CA GLY A 66 23.95 -11.07 26.69
C GLY A 66 23.54 -11.80 27.96
N LEU A 67 23.76 -11.19 29.13
CA LEU A 67 23.56 -11.86 30.42
C LEU A 67 22.18 -11.63 31.03
N VAL A 68 21.51 -10.54 30.65
CA VAL A 68 20.27 -10.09 31.29
C VAL A 68 19.10 -10.02 30.32
N SER A 69 19.28 -9.41 29.15
CA SER A 69 18.18 -9.23 28.19
C SER A 69 17.90 -10.49 27.36
N HIS A 70 18.96 -11.16 26.91
CA HIS A 70 18.84 -12.33 26.05
C HIS A 70 19.74 -13.49 26.53
N PRO A 71 19.56 -14.04 27.73
CA PRO A 71 20.31 -15.22 28.15
C PRO A 71 19.75 -16.49 27.47
N SER A 72 20.59 -17.49 27.20
CA SER A 72 20.15 -18.81 26.72
C SER A 72 19.26 -19.54 27.74
N VAL A 73 19.58 -19.37 29.04
CA VAL A 73 18.78 -19.86 30.16
C VAL A 73 18.02 -18.69 30.79
N PRO A 74 16.67 -18.70 30.79
CA PRO A 74 15.86 -17.61 31.36
C PRO A 74 16.25 -17.28 32.81
N LEU A 75 16.21 -16.00 33.17
CA LEU A 75 16.48 -15.52 34.53
C LEU A 75 15.24 -15.63 35.41
N ASP A 76 15.44 -15.99 36.69
CA ASP A 76 14.39 -15.91 37.70
C ASP A 76 14.00 -14.45 37.96
N ARG A 77 12.70 -14.22 38.16
CA ARG A 77 12.17 -12.89 38.48
C ARG A 77 12.80 -12.42 39.81
N GLY A 78 13.57 -11.33 39.77
CA GLY A 78 14.19 -10.74 40.96
C GLY A 78 15.65 -11.15 41.21
N ASN A 79 16.36 -11.68 40.22
CA ASN A 79 17.78 -12.01 40.37
C ASN A 79 18.64 -10.78 40.79
N ALA A 80 19.24 -10.85 41.98
CA ALA A 80 20.03 -9.77 42.56
C ALA A 80 21.29 -9.41 41.75
N SER A 81 21.88 -10.37 41.03
CA SER A 81 23.04 -10.11 40.15
C SER A 81 22.61 -9.38 38.88
N ALA A 82 21.43 -9.70 38.33
CA ALA A 82 20.88 -9.00 37.18
C ALA A 82 20.50 -7.54 37.53
N SER A 83 19.89 -7.30 38.70
CA SER A 83 19.63 -5.93 39.17
C SER A 83 20.91 -5.15 39.43
N ALA A 84 21.92 -5.77 40.06
CA ALA A 84 23.21 -5.13 40.29
C ALA A 84 23.92 -4.74 38.99
N LEU A 85 23.83 -5.56 37.93
CA LEU A 85 24.37 -5.22 36.62
C LEU A 85 23.62 -4.03 36.00
N ARG A 86 22.28 -4.05 36.01
CA ARG A 86 21.44 -2.92 35.52
C ARG A 86 21.73 -1.62 36.25
N ASP A 87 21.89 -1.67 37.57
CA ASP A 87 22.25 -0.50 38.37
C ASP A 87 23.64 0.02 38.04
N THR A 88 24.58 -0.87 37.74
CA THR A 88 25.94 -0.50 37.30
C THR A 88 25.92 0.17 35.93
N VAL A 89 25.15 -0.34 34.97
CA VAL A 89 24.95 0.29 33.65
C VAL A 89 24.30 1.66 33.82
N ARG A 90 23.19 1.75 34.56
CA ARG A 90 22.49 3.02 34.82
C ARG A 90 23.37 4.05 35.50
N SER A 91 24.22 3.62 36.45
CA SER A 91 25.16 4.51 37.12
C SER A 91 26.27 5.01 36.18
N ALA A 92 26.72 4.18 35.24
CA ALA A 92 27.66 4.58 34.20
C ALA A 92 27.03 5.57 33.20
N GLU A 93 25.74 5.40 32.86
CA GLU A 93 24.98 6.31 31.99
C GLU A 93 24.75 7.68 32.65
N LEU A 94 24.28 7.68 33.90
CA LEU A 94 24.00 8.90 34.66
C LEU A 94 25.27 9.57 35.22
N GLN A 95 26.44 8.96 35.02
CA GLN A 95 27.74 9.42 35.51
C GLN A 95 27.78 9.65 37.04
N THR A 96 26.95 8.90 37.78
CA THR A 96 26.80 9.06 39.23
C THR A 96 27.92 8.41 40.03
N ARG A 97 28.71 7.53 39.40
CA ARG A 97 29.89 6.90 40.00
C ARG A 97 31.15 7.18 39.17
N PRO A 98 32.24 7.69 39.78
CA PRO A 98 33.45 8.09 39.04
C PRO A 98 34.35 6.92 38.63
N VAL A 99 34.25 5.75 39.29
CA VAL A 99 35.13 4.59 39.05
C VAL A 99 34.32 3.32 39.02
N LEU A 100 34.54 2.50 37.99
CA LEU A 100 33.96 1.16 37.88
C LEU A 100 34.75 0.18 38.76
N ASP A 101 34.07 -0.44 39.71
CA ASP A 101 34.67 -1.52 40.50
C ASP A 101 34.70 -2.82 39.68
N ALA A 102 35.84 -3.05 39.01
CA ALA A 102 36.07 -4.23 38.19
C ALA A 102 35.97 -5.56 38.97
N ARG A 103 36.22 -5.56 40.29
CA ARG A 103 36.11 -6.77 41.12
C ARG A 103 34.65 -7.10 41.42
N ALA A 104 33.87 -6.10 41.83
CA ALA A 104 32.43 -6.25 42.02
C ALA A 104 31.73 -6.67 40.72
N LEU A 105 32.06 -6.02 39.59
CA LEU A 105 31.52 -6.38 38.28
C LEU A 105 31.90 -7.82 37.88
N SER A 106 33.15 -8.23 38.11
CA SER A 106 33.59 -9.60 37.81
C SER A 106 32.81 -10.64 38.61
N ALA A 107 32.50 -10.36 39.88
CA ALA A 107 31.71 -11.26 40.73
C ALA A 107 30.26 -11.40 40.23
N VAL A 108 29.63 -10.28 39.86
CA VAL A 108 28.27 -10.24 39.29
C VAL A 108 28.22 -10.99 37.96
N VAL A 109 29.15 -10.70 37.04
CA VAL A 109 29.23 -11.35 35.73
C VAL A 109 29.50 -12.85 35.88
N ALA A 110 30.41 -13.25 36.75
CA ALA A 110 30.71 -14.66 36.97
C ALA A 110 29.56 -15.45 37.64
N ALA A 111 28.68 -14.76 38.39
CA ALA A 111 27.43 -15.35 38.90
C ALA A 111 26.37 -15.51 37.79
N LEU A 112 26.34 -14.61 36.80
CA LEU A 112 25.44 -14.67 35.66
C LEU A 112 25.89 -15.68 34.59
N CYS A 113 27.19 -15.80 34.32
CA CYS A 113 27.73 -16.70 33.27
C CYS A 113 27.76 -18.18 33.65
N ARG A 114 27.79 -18.53 34.95
CA ARG A 114 27.90 -19.92 35.44
C ARG A 114 26.54 -20.56 35.75
N ARG A 115 25.58 -20.38 34.85
CA ARG A 115 24.23 -20.96 34.97
C ARG A 115 24.11 -22.34 34.30
N SER A 116 25.04 -22.68 33.40
CA SER A 116 25.15 -24.01 32.77
C SER A 116 26.37 -24.76 33.31
N VAL A 117 26.27 -26.09 33.40
CA VAL A 117 27.23 -26.95 34.13
C VAL A 117 28.60 -27.03 33.44
N ASP A 118 28.65 -26.82 32.11
CA ASP A 118 29.81 -27.20 31.30
C ASP A 118 30.61 -26.02 30.69
N ALA A 119 30.13 -24.76 30.71
CA ALA A 119 30.89 -23.61 30.21
C ALA A 119 30.41 -22.25 30.76
N CYS A 120 31.32 -21.26 30.80
CA CYS A 120 31.00 -19.88 31.17
C CYS A 120 30.70 -19.09 29.90
N ARG A 121 29.40 -18.87 29.63
CA ARG A 121 28.93 -18.29 28.37
C ARG A 121 28.28 -16.92 28.62
N TRP A 122 28.78 -15.89 27.96
CA TRP A 122 28.22 -14.52 28.06
C TRP A 122 27.42 -14.10 26.82
N ALA A 123 27.60 -14.82 25.72
CA ALA A 123 26.92 -14.66 24.44
C ALA A 123 26.44 -16.05 23.97
N ASP A 124 25.44 -16.59 24.66
CA ASP A 124 24.79 -17.88 24.32
C ASP A 124 23.35 -17.65 23.84
N GLY A 125 22.84 -16.44 24.05
CA GLY A 125 21.53 -16.03 23.58
C GLY A 125 21.54 -15.72 22.10
N TYR A 126 20.62 -16.38 21.40
CA TYR A 126 20.50 -16.27 19.97
C TYR A 126 20.37 -14.84 19.41
N PRO A 127 19.61 -13.90 20.03
CA PRO A 127 19.52 -12.53 19.54
C PRO A 127 20.86 -11.77 19.51
N LEU A 128 21.68 -11.90 20.55
CA LEU A 128 22.99 -11.24 20.63
C LEU A 128 23.99 -11.90 19.67
N ASN A 129 23.98 -13.22 19.59
CA ASN A 129 24.92 -13.98 18.74
C ASN A 129 24.69 -13.65 17.26
N VAL A 130 23.43 -13.59 16.83
CA VAL A 130 23.05 -13.19 15.48
C VAL A 130 23.45 -11.73 15.20
N HIS A 131 23.28 -10.81 16.15
CA HIS A 131 23.72 -9.41 15.97
C HIS A 131 25.24 -9.26 15.84
N LEU A 132 26.01 -9.97 16.67
CA LEU A 132 27.47 -10.00 16.57
C LEU A 132 27.89 -10.58 15.21
N TYR A 133 27.19 -11.62 14.77
CA TYR A 133 27.46 -12.26 13.49
C TYR A 133 27.14 -11.38 12.29
N LEU A 134 25.98 -10.73 12.26
CA LEU A 134 25.62 -9.74 11.24
C LEU A 134 26.65 -8.60 11.17
N THR A 135 27.18 -8.20 12.32
CA THR A 135 28.24 -7.18 12.37
C THR A 135 29.53 -7.67 11.72
N LEU A 136 29.90 -8.94 11.87
CA LEU A 136 31.02 -9.56 11.17
C LEU A 136 30.75 -9.70 9.67
N LEU A 137 29.55 -10.16 9.29
CA LEU A 137 29.18 -10.32 7.89
C LEU A 137 29.15 -8.99 7.13
N ARG A 138 28.80 -7.87 7.77
CA ARG A 138 28.92 -6.53 7.15
C ARG A 138 30.34 -6.19 6.70
N ALA A 139 31.37 -6.88 7.18
CA ALA A 139 32.74 -6.67 6.74
C ALA A 139 33.02 -7.22 5.32
N VAL A 140 32.10 -8.02 4.77
CA VAL A 140 32.16 -8.58 3.41
C VAL A 140 32.00 -7.50 2.32
N PHE A 141 31.34 -6.39 2.65
CA PHE A 141 31.11 -5.29 1.73
C PHE A 141 32.22 -4.24 1.84
N ASP A 142 32.51 -3.56 0.73
CA ASP A 142 33.48 -2.47 0.70
C ASP A 142 33.01 -1.30 1.60
N ALA A 143 33.96 -0.63 2.25
CA ALA A 143 33.67 0.44 3.20
C ALA A 143 33.34 1.79 2.54
N ARG A 144 33.65 1.95 1.24
CA ARG A 144 33.38 3.13 0.42
C ARG A 144 32.17 2.90 -0.47
N ASP A 145 32.05 1.70 -1.01
CA ASP A 145 30.89 1.27 -1.80
C ASP A 145 30.22 0.05 -1.17
N GLU A 146 29.16 0.29 -0.40
CA GLU A 146 28.48 -0.78 0.34
C GLU A 146 27.69 -1.74 -0.56
N THR A 147 27.65 -1.50 -1.88
CA THR A 147 27.03 -2.40 -2.87
C THR A 147 28.00 -3.47 -3.38
N VAL A 148 29.31 -3.24 -3.26
CA VAL A 148 30.33 -4.11 -3.82
C VAL A 148 30.84 -5.07 -2.76
N VAL A 149 30.89 -6.35 -3.14
CA VAL A 149 31.49 -7.42 -2.35
C VAL A 149 33.00 -7.43 -2.55
N LEU A 150 33.77 -7.61 -1.47
CA LEU A 150 35.24 -7.65 -1.53
C LEU A 150 35.76 -8.85 -2.33
N ASP A 151 36.84 -8.66 -3.08
CA ASP A 151 37.49 -9.71 -3.89
C ASP A 151 37.98 -10.89 -3.02
N GLU A 152 38.46 -10.63 -1.80
CA GLU A 152 38.93 -11.65 -0.85
C GLU A 152 37.81 -12.21 0.06
N VAL A 153 36.57 -12.23 -0.44
CA VAL A 153 35.42 -12.67 0.36
C VAL A 153 35.57 -14.07 0.91
N ASP A 154 36.14 -14.99 0.14
CA ASP A 154 36.27 -16.40 0.53
C ASP A 154 37.20 -16.54 1.75
N GLU A 155 38.32 -15.82 1.75
CA GLU A 155 39.28 -15.81 2.86
C GLU A 155 38.65 -15.20 4.12
N LEU A 156 37.92 -14.10 3.96
CA LEU A 156 37.21 -13.46 5.07
C LEU A 156 36.10 -14.37 5.62
N MET A 157 35.35 -15.04 4.74
CA MET A 157 34.30 -15.98 5.12
C MET A 157 34.86 -17.21 5.83
N GLU A 158 36.03 -17.73 5.45
CA GLU A 158 36.74 -18.77 6.21
C GLU A 158 37.11 -18.32 7.62
N LEU A 159 37.54 -17.06 7.80
CA LEU A 159 37.83 -16.50 9.13
C LEU A 159 36.57 -16.33 9.96
N ILE A 160 35.49 -15.83 9.35
CA ILE A 160 34.19 -15.64 10.01
C ILE A 160 33.62 -17.01 10.43
N ARG A 161 33.72 -18.05 9.60
CA ARG A 161 33.25 -19.41 9.92
C ARG A 161 33.91 -20.01 11.15
N LYS A 162 35.17 -19.64 11.46
CA LYS A 162 35.84 -20.08 12.70
C LYS A 162 35.15 -19.57 13.97
N THR A 163 34.32 -18.53 13.87
CA THR A 163 33.56 -17.99 15.00
C THR A 163 32.28 -18.77 15.31
N TRP A 164 31.85 -19.68 14.44
CA TRP A 164 30.59 -20.43 14.59
C TRP A 164 30.53 -21.25 15.87
N ASN A 165 31.63 -21.92 16.23
CA ASN A 165 31.70 -22.71 17.47
C ASN A 165 31.53 -21.84 18.73
N VAL A 166 31.95 -20.57 18.66
CA VAL A 166 31.86 -19.62 19.79
C VAL A 166 30.47 -19.00 19.88
N LEU A 167 29.85 -18.71 18.73
CA LEU A 167 28.55 -18.06 18.64
C LEU A 167 27.37 -19.06 18.58
N GLY A 168 27.64 -20.37 18.52
CA GLY A 168 26.60 -21.39 18.39
C GLY A 168 25.81 -21.27 17.08
N LEU A 169 26.51 -20.96 15.99
CA LEU A 169 25.90 -20.76 14.67
C LEU A 169 26.11 -22.00 13.80
N ASN A 170 25.20 -22.19 12.86
CA ASN A 170 25.29 -23.23 11.85
C ASN A 170 25.13 -22.59 10.44
N ASP A 171 25.26 -23.43 9.43
CA ASP A 171 25.17 -23.02 8.02
C ASP A 171 23.80 -22.40 7.67
N THR A 172 22.71 -22.96 8.20
CA THR A 172 21.36 -22.46 7.87
C THR A 172 21.08 -21.08 8.46
N ILE A 173 21.62 -20.80 9.65
CA ILE A 173 21.55 -19.48 10.27
C ILE A 173 22.40 -18.48 9.51
N HIS A 174 23.57 -18.92 9.02
CA HIS A 174 24.40 -18.10 8.15
C HIS A 174 23.63 -17.68 6.89
N ASN A 175 22.99 -18.64 6.21
CA ASN A 175 22.22 -18.37 5.00
C ASN A 175 21.07 -17.38 5.26
N VAL A 176 20.37 -17.50 6.40
CA VAL A 176 19.32 -16.53 6.80
C VAL A 176 19.90 -15.14 7.06
N CYS A 177 21.01 -15.04 7.80
CA CYS A 177 21.66 -13.77 8.09
C CYS A 177 22.18 -13.10 6.82
N PHE A 178 22.72 -13.87 5.89
CA PHE A 178 23.28 -13.37 4.64
C PHE A 178 22.17 -12.94 3.67
N THR A 179 21.07 -13.69 3.61
CA THR A 179 19.83 -13.28 2.92
C THR A 179 19.33 -11.92 3.42
N TRP A 180 19.22 -11.75 4.74
CA TRP A 180 18.83 -10.47 5.34
C TRP A 180 19.81 -9.35 4.97
N LEU A 181 21.11 -9.62 5.02
CA LEU A 181 22.16 -8.64 4.75
C LEU A 181 22.11 -8.10 3.32
N PHE A 182 21.88 -8.96 2.32
CA PHE A 182 21.71 -8.51 0.94
C PHE A 182 20.52 -7.56 0.78
N LEU A 183 19.38 -7.88 1.40
CA LEU A 183 18.22 -6.99 1.38
C LEU A 183 18.48 -5.70 2.15
N GLU A 184 19.07 -5.77 3.34
CA GLU A 184 19.44 -4.61 4.16
C GLU A 184 20.32 -3.67 3.33
N LYS A 185 21.35 -4.21 2.65
CA LYS A 185 22.24 -3.42 1.80
C LYS A 185 21.50 -2.77 0.64
N TYR A 186 20.73 -3.55 -0.13
CA TYR A 186 19.91 -3.04 -1.23
C TYR A 186 19.02 -1.86 -0.81
N VAL A 187 18.36 -1.97 0.34
CA VAL A 187 17.47 -0.91 0.85
C VAL A 187 18.27 0.30 1.35
N THR A 188 19.37 0.09 2.08
CA THR A 188 20.19 1.20 2.60
C THR A 188 20.91 2.00 1.53
N THR A 189 21.24 1.37 0.39
CA THR A 189 21.91 2.03 -0.73
C THR A 189 20.92 2.72 -1.68
N GLY A 190 19.62 2.68 -1.36
CA GLY A 190 18.59 3.36 -2.14
C GLY A 190 18.18 2.62 -3.42
N GLU A 191 18.19 1.29 -3.40
CA GLU A 191 17.66 0.44 -4.48
C GLU A 191 18.44 0.59 -5.81
N THR A 192 19.73 0.95 -5.72
CA THR A 192 20.58 1.25 -6.89
C THR A 192 21.05 0.02 -7.65
N GLU A 193 21.31 -1.08 -6.95
CA GLU A 193 21.93 -2.30 -7.51
C GLU A 193 20.96 -3.49 -7.45
N PRO A 194 20.26 -3.83 -8.55
CA PRO A 194 19.25 -4.89 -8.56
C PRO A 194 19.83 -6.28 -8.30
N ASP A 195 21.12 -6.47 -8.58
CA ASP A 195 21.82 -7.74 -8.35
C ASP A 195 21.84 -8.13 -6.86
N LEU A 196 21.85 -7.16 -5.94
CA LEU A 196 21.76 -7.44 -4.51
C LEU A 196 20.42 -8.05 -4.12
N LEU A 197 19.32 -7.56 -4.71
CA LEU A 197 17.99 -8.10 -4.47
C LEU A 197 17.85 -9.49 -5.10
N SER A 198 18.40 -9.70 -6.30
CA SER A 198 18.46 -11.03 -6.93
C SER A 198 19.30 -12.01 -6.11
N ALA A 199 20.42 -11.58 -5.53
CA ALA A 199 21.23 -12.39 -4.62
C ALA A 199 20.47 -12.73 -3.33
N ALA A 200 19.75 -11.77 -2.74
CA ALA A 200 18.88 -12.02 -1.59
C ALA A 200 17.82 -13.08 -1.91
N LEU A 201 17.18 -12.99 -3.08
CA LEU A 201 16.17 -13.94 -3.53
C LEU A 201 16.77 -15.35 -3.73
N ALA A 202 17.90 -15.46 -4.42
CA ALA A 202 18.59 -16.74 -4.63
C ALA A 202 19.01 -17.39 -3.30
N MET A 203 19.52 -16.61 -2.35
CA MET A 203 19.84 -17.10 -1.00
C MET A 203 18.58 -17.52 -0.23
N LEU A 204 17.46 -16.79 -0.39
CA LEU A 204 16.20 -17.16 0.25
C LEU A 204 15.66 -18.52 -0.25
N GLU A 205 15.85 -18.84 -1.53
CA GLU A 205 15.51 -20.16 -2.06
C GLU A 205 16.34 -21.28 -1.44
N GLN A 206 17.64 -21.04 -1.23
CA GLN A 206 18.49 -22.00 -0.51
C GLN A 206 18.03 -22.18 0.94
N VAL A 207 17.69 -21.07 1.61
CA VAL A 207 17.13 -21.09 2.98
C VAL A 207 15.82 -21.88 3.04
N ARG A 208 14.95 -21.76 2.03
CA ARG A 208 13.72 -22.56 1.93
C ARG A 208 14.05 -24.06 1.90
N ASP A 209 14.99 -24.44 1.06
CA ASP A 209 15.34 -25.85 0.88
C ASP A 209 16.07 -26.41 2.11
N ASP A 210 16.89 -25.60 2.77
CA ASP A 210 17.50 -25.88 4.07
C ASP A 210 16.44 -26.10 5.17
N ALA A 211 15.48 -25.18 5.27
CA ALA A 211 14.41 -25.24 6.26
C ALA A 211 13.55 -26.49 6.08
N ARG A 212 13.20 -26.84 4.84
CA ARG A 212 12.46 -28.07 4.52
C ARG A 212 13.23 -29.33 4.93
N ARG A 213 14.51 -29.41 4.56
CA ARG A 213 15.38 -30.54 4.97
C ARG A 213 15.48 -30.68 6.48
N GLN A 214 15.62 -29.58 7.20
CA GLN A 214 15.71 -29.58 8.67
C GLN A 214 14.38 -29.90 9.35
N ALA A 215 13.25 -29.47 8.77
CA ALA A 215 11.92 -29.82 9.24
C ALA A 215 11.65 -31.32 9.09
N GLU A 216 11.98 -31.91 7.94
CA GLU A 216 11.88 -33.36 7.69
C GLU A 216 12.79 -34.18 8.61
N ALA A 217 13.99 -33.68 8.88
CA ALA A 217 14.95 -34.34 9.79
C ALA A 217 14.62 -34.15 11.29
N GLY A 218 13.67 -33.26 11.63
CA GLY A 218 13.34 -32.94 13.03
C GLY A 218 14.45 -32.21 13.80
N THR A 219 15.43 -31.62 13.10
CA THR A 219 16.60 -30.94 13.69
C THR A 219 16.41 -29.43 13.81
N LEU A 220 15.20 -28.92 13.52
CA LEU A 220 14.93 -27.50 13.44
C LEU A 220 14.80 -26.88 14.83
N GLU A 221 15.80 -26.10 15.23
CA GLU A 221 15.82 -25.44 16.53
C GLU A 221 14.82 -24.28 16.62
N ALA A 222 14.18 -24.12 17.78
CA ALA A 222 13.23 -23.03 18.03
C ALA A 222 13.85 -21.62 17.91
N ALA A 223 15.17 -21.51 18.08
CA ALA A 223 15.90 -20.27 17.92
C ALA A 223 16.08 -19.90 16.44
N HIS A 224 16.44 -20.88 15.60
CA HIS A 224 16.51 -20.73 14.14
C HIS A 224 15.15 -20.30 13.57
N LEU A 225 14.06 -20.98 13.97
CA LEU A 225 12.71 -20.63 13.54
C LEU A 225 12.33 -19.18 13.85
N ARG A 226 12.72 -18.67 15.02
CA ARG A 226 12.41 -17.28 15.43
C ARG A 226 13.12 -16.25 14.56
N VAL A 227 14.38 -16.47 14.22
CA VAL A 227 15.11 -15.54 13.34
C VAL A 227 14.63 -15.67 11.91
N LEU A 228 14.43 -16.90 11.41
CA LEU A 228 13.82 -17.11 10.10
C LEU A 228 12.46 -16.40 10.00
N SER A 229 11.55 -16.59 10.96
CA SER A 229 10.24 -15.94 10.95
C SER A 229 10.33 -14.41 10.98
N ALA A 230 11.24 -13.86 11.80
CA ALA A 230 11.41 -12.42 11.90
C ALA A 230 11.97 -11.84 10.59
N THR A 231 13.00 -12.49 10.02
CA THR A 231 13.58 -12.11 8.74
C THR A 231 12.53 -12.17 7.63
N LEU A 232 11.81 -13.29 7.49
CA LEU A 232 10.75 -13.44 6.47
C LEU A 232 9.66 -12.39 6.61
N ALA A 233 9.21 -12.09 7.83
CA ALA A 233 8.19 -11.07 8.09
C ALA A 233 8.68 -9.67 7.67
N SER A 234 9.93 -9.32 7.99
CA SER A 234 10.53 -8.05 7.58
C SER A 234 10.70 -7.95 6.06
N MET A 235 11.20 -9.00 5.40
CA MET A 235 11.35 -9.05 3.94
C MET A 235 10.00 -8.95 3.23
N HIS A 236 8.99 -9.70 3.71
CA HIS A 236 7.63 -9.65 3.20
C HIS A 236 7.02 -8.25 3.38
N SER A 237 7.16 -7.65 4.57
CA SER A 237 6.62 -6.31 4.86
C SER A 237 7.21 -5.24 3.93
N TRP A 238 8.52 -5.29 3.69
CA TRP A 238 9.18 -4.37 2.77
C TRP A 238 8.65 -4.53 1.34
N ALA A 239 8.59 -5.77 0.86
CA ALA A 239 8.11 -6.04 -0.50
C ALA A 239 6.62 -5.69 -0.65
N GLU A 240 5.80 -6.00 0.35
CA GLU A 240 4.37 -5.67 0.37
C GLU A 240 4.13 -4.15 0.35
N GLU A 241 4.90 -3.36 1.10
CA GLU A 241 4.78 -1.90 1.09
C GLU A 241 4.98 -1.32 -0.32
N LYS A 242 6.00 -1.81 -1.04
CA LYS A 242 6.29 -1.39 -2.43
C LYS A 242 5.25 -1.90 -3.42
N LEU A 243 4.81 -3.16 -3.27
CA LEU A 243 3.87 -3.79 -4.20
C LEU A 243 2.42 -3.33 -4.03
N LEU A 244 2.03 -2.87 -2.83
CA LEU A 244 0.72 -2.25 -2.61
C LEU A 244 0.57 -0.93 -3.39
N ASP A 245 1.67 -0.33 -3.83
CA ASP A 245 1.73 0.85 -4.68
C ASP A 245 2.85 0.77 -5.74
N TYR A 246 2.87 -0.31 -6.51
CA TYR A 246 3.92 -0.53 -7.50
C TYR A 246 3.94 0.51 -8.63
N HIS A 247 2.82 1.17 -8.93
CA HIS A 247 2.79 2.26 -9.92
C HIS A 247 3.65 3.45 -9.50
N GLU A 248 3.72 3.74 -8.20
CA GLU A 248 4.55 4.82 -7.66
C GLU A 248 5.97 4.33 -7.38
N SER A 249 6.09 3.11 -6.85
CA SER A 249 7.40 2.53 -6.49
C SER A 249 8.24 2.14 -7.70
N PHE A 250 7.60 1.73 -8.81
CA PHE A 250 8.25 1.19 -10.00
C PHE A 250 7.79 1.86 -11.31
N GLY A 251 7.16 3.04 -11.24
CA GLY A 251 6.71 3.81 -12.42
C GLY A 251 7.84 4.42 -13.26
N ASP A 252 7.49 4.82 -14.50
CA ASP A 252 8.42 5.29 -15.54
C ASP A 252 9.16 6.61 -15.24
N ASP A 253 8.86 7.30 -14.14
CA ASP A 253 9.60 8.51 -13.70
C ASP A 253 11.04 8.22 -13.27
N GLN A 254 11.42 6.95 -13.11
CA GLN A 254 12.78 6.51 -12.81
C GLN A 254 13.30 5.52 -13.86
N GLY A 255 13.63 6.02 -15.05
CA GLY A 255 14.61 5.42 -15.97
C GLY A 255 14.43 3.94 -16.37
N ALA A 256 13.92 3.73 -17.58
CA ALA A 256 14.20 2.61 -18.50
C ALA A 256 14.62 1.24 -17.88
N GLY A 257 13.68 0.30 -17.82
CA GLY A 257 13.93 -1.15 -17.79
C GLY A 257 14.40 -1.75 -16.46
N GLY A 258 15.16 -1.02 -15.64
CA GLY A 258 15.62 -1.49 -14.32
C GLY A 258 14.47 -1.68 -13.31
N SER A 259 13.47 -0.81 -13.38
CA SER A 259 12.30 -0.81 -12.51
C SER A 259 11.45 -2.08 -12.59
N ILE A 260 11.32 -2.67 -13.78
CA ILE A 260 10.49 -3.86 -14.02
C ILE A 260 11.13 -5.12 -13.44
N GLY A 261 12.45 -5.29 -13.63
CA GLY A 261 13.18 -6.41 -13.04
C GLY A 261 13.21 -6.32 -11.51
N ALA A 262 13.33 -5.11 -10.96
CA ALA A 262 13.22 -4.88 -9.52
C ALA A 262 11.83 -5.26 -8.98
N MET A 263 10.75 -4.91 -9.71
CA MET A 263 9.39 -5.33 -9.36
C MET A 263 9.24 -6.86 -9.40
N GLU A 264 9.77 -7.53 -10.43
CA GLU A 264 9.73 -8.99 -10.53
C GLU A 264 10.41 -9.67 -9.34
N ASN A 265 11.61 -9.20 -8.97
CA ASN A 265 12.32 -9.67 -7.80
C ASN A 265 11.54 -9.39 -6.51
N ALA A 266 10.89 -8.22 -6.39
CA ALA A 266 10.07 -7.87 -5.23
C ALA A 266 8.82 -8.77 -5.10
N VAL A 267 8.12 -9.06 -6.19
CA VAL A 267 6.98 -10.00 -6.17
C VAL A 267 7.45 -11.40 -5.83
N SER A 268 8.54 -11.87 -6.44
CA SER A 268 9.15 -13.17 -6.12
C SER A 268 9.49 -13.28 -4.63
N LEU A 269 10.09 -12.23 -4.07
CA LEU A 269 10.44 -12.17 -2.65
C LEU A 269 9.18 -12.19 -1.75
N ALA A 270 8.17 -11.37 -2.06
CA ALA A 270 6.93 -11.32 -1.29
C ALA A 270 6.22 -12.68 -1.29
N VAL A 271 6.08 -13.28 -2.47
CA VAL A 271 5.42 -14.57 -2.66
C VAL A 271 6.19 -15.68 -1.93
N LEU A 272 7.51 -15.76 -2.11
CA LEU A 272 8.36 -16.75 -1.46
C LEU A 272 8.37 -16.61 0.07
N ALA A 273 8.45 -15.38 0.58
CA ALA A 273 8.40 -15.13 2.02
C ALA A 273 7.03 -15.49 2.62
N ALA A 274 5.93 -15.09 1.97
CA ALA A 274 4.57 -15.44 2.41
C ALA A 274 4.33 -16.96 2.37
N ALA A 275 4.82 -17.61 1.33
CA ALA A 275 4.82 -19.06 1.16
C ALA A 275 5.49 -19.77 2.35
N MET A 276 6.72 -19.38 2.68
CA MET A 276 7.48 -19.95 3.79
C MET A 276 6.85 -19.65 5.16
N LEU A 277 6.26 -18.47 5.35
CA LEU A 277 5.49 -18.12 6.55
C LEU A 277 4.21 -18.97 6.70
N SER A 278 3.69 -19.51 5.59
CA SER A 278 2.42 -20.25 5.56
C SER A 278 2.55 -21.77 5.61
N GLN A 279 3.65 -22.34 5.07
CA GLN A 279 3.78 -23.79 4.89
C GLN A 279 4.16 -24.56 6.15
N ASP A 280 4.66 -23.93 7.21
CA ASP A 280 5.12 -24.63 8.40
C ASP A 280 4.74 -23.88 9.67
N VAL A 281 3.50 -24.06 10.12
CA VAL A 281 3.12 -23.75 11.50
C VAL A 281 3.10 -25.03 12.33
N PRO A 282 4.25 -25.55 12.82
CA PRO A 282 4.24 -26.15 14.14
C PRO A 282 3.61 -25.12 15.08
N SER A 283 2.78 -25.54 16.03
CA SER A 283 2.11 -24.68 17.03
C SER A 283 3.06 -23.65 17.71
N SER A 284 4.38 -23.85 17.66
CA SER A 284 5.42 -22.90 18.11
C SER A 284 5.66 -21.69 17.19
N PHE A 285 5.46 -21.81 15.87
CA PHE A 285 5.74 -20.75 14.88
C PHE A 285 4.68 -19.64 14.90
N ALA A 286 3.39 -20.00 15.02
CA ALA A 286 2.31 -19.03 15.18
C ALA A 286 2.45 -18.21 16.46
N VAL A 287 2.94 -18.80 17.55
CA VAL A 287 3.20 -18.09 18.81
C VAL A 287 4.39 -17.13 18.67
N ALA A 288 5.43 -17.50 17.93
CA ALA A 288 6.58 -16.63 17.67
C ALA A 288 6.22 -15.44 16.74
N VAL A 289 5.43 -15.69 15.70
CA VAL A 289 4.94 -14.67 14.76
C VAL A 289 3.96 -13.72 15.45
N ALA A 290 3.00 -14.22 16.25
CA ALA A 290 2.06 -13.38 17.01
C ALA A 290 2.74 -12.54 18.12
N ALA A 291 3.92 -12.96 18.60
CA ALA A 291 4.71 -12.17 19.55
C ALA A 291 5.57 -11.08 18.89
N ALA A 292 5.82 -11.18 17.58
CA ALA A 292 6.67 -10.25 16.81
C ALA A 292 5.86 -9.28 15.91
N GLY A 293 4.63 -9.63 15.54
CA GLY A 293 3.75 -8.80 14.73
C GLY A 293 2.31 -8.84 15.24
N GLY A 294 1.73 -7.67 15.48
CA GLY A 294 0.31 -7.53 15.78
C GLY A 294 -0.56 -7.91 14.58
N ASP A 295 -1.61 -8.68 14.85
CA ASP A 295 -2.73 -9.04 13.97
C ASP A 295 -2.38 -9.51 12.54
N LEU A 296 -2.03 -10.80 12.42
CA LEU A 296 -2.15 -11.58 11.19
C LEU A 296 -3.22 -12.69 11.31
N SER A 297 -4.31 -12.39 12.01
CA SER A 297 -5.43 -13.32 12.20
C SER A 297 -6.37 -13.35 10.99
N SER A 298 -5.94 -13.99 9.91
CA SER A 298 -6.86 -14.60 8.94
C SER A 298 -6.41 -16.02 8.63
N ALA A 299 -6.71 -16.92 9.56
CA ALA A 299 -6.66 -18.35 9.30
C ALA A 299 -7.79 -18.69 8.31
N ARG A 300 -7.46 -18.79 7.03
CA ARG A 300 -8.31 -19.40 6.00
C ARG A 300 -7.61 -20.61 5.40
N SER A 301 -8.44 -21.57 5.01
CA SER A 301 -8.20 -22.99 4.73
C SER A 301 -6.93 -23.37 3.93
N PRO A 302 -6.43 -24.61 4.07
CA PRO A 302 -5.29 -25.11 3.31
C PRO A 302 -5.72 -25.40 1.88
N SER A 303 -5.78 -24.36 1.05
CA SER A 303 -5.87 -24.52 -0.40
C SER A 303 -4.46 -24.50 -0.99
N SER A 304 -4.30 -25.20 -2.12
CA SER A 304 -3.09 -25.27 -2.95
C SER A 304 -2.27 -23.99 -2.88
N PHE A 305 -0.96 -24.12 -2.65
CA PHE A 305 0.03 -23.04 -2.64
C PHE A 305 -0.24 -21.98 -3.72
N SER A 306 -0.56 -22.42 -4.94
CA SER A 306 -0.90 -21.57 -6.09
C SER A 306 -2.10 -20.63 -5.90
N ALA A 307 -3.07 -20.97 -5.04
CA ALA A 307 -4.26 -20.16 -4.79
C ALA A 307 -3.96 -18.97 -3.88
N ARG A 308 -3.05 -19.16 -2.90
CA ARG A 308 -2.65 -18.10 -1.97
C ARG A 308 -1.70 -17.10 -2.63
N GLU A 309 -0.75 -17.58 -3.43
CA GLU A 309 0.12 -16.71 -4.24
C GLU A 309 -0.73 -15.82 -5.15
N ARG A 310 -1.74 -16.42 -5.80
CA ARG A 310 -2.73 -15.70 -6.59
C ARG A 310 -3.47 -14.64 -5.78
N GLU A 311 -4.00 -14.98 -4.60
CA GLU A 311 -4.74 -14.03 -3.76
C GLU A 311 -3.86 -12.86 -3.28
N ILE A 312 -2.60 -13.15 -2.95
CA ILE A 312 -1.63 -12.12 -2.54
C ILE A 312 -1.38 -11.14 -3.67
N VAL A 313 -1.10 -11.66 -4.85
CA VAL A 313 -0.82 -10.86 -6.03
C VAL A 313 -2.06 -10.08 -6.50
N GLU A 314 -3.23 -10.71 -6.46
CA GLU A 314 -4.51 -10.06 -6.76
C GLU A 314 -4.76 -8.86 -5.81
N ARG A 315 -4.37 -8.97 -4.54
CA ARG A 315 -4.44 -7.87 -3.57
C ARG A 315 -3.51 -6.71 -3.96
N TYR A 316 -2.29 -7.00 -4.40
CA TYR A 316 -1.32 -5.98 -4.83
C TYR A 316 -1.82 -5.23 -6.06
N ILE A 317 -2.30 -5.95 -7.09
CA ILE A 317 -2.94 -5.35 -8.27
C ILE A 317 -4.09 -4.43 -7.84
N LYS A 318 -5.06 -4.96 -7.08
CA LYS A 318 -6.23 -4.19 -6.64
C LYS A 318 -5.84 -2.94 -5.85
N SER A 319 -4.89 -3.05 -4.93
CA SER A 319 -4.44 -1.91 -4.12
C SER A 319 -3.75 -0.85 -4.97
N SER A 320 -2.77 -1.24 -5.78
CA SER A 320 -1.96 -0.27 -6.52
C SER A 320 -2.78 0.42 -7.61
N VAL A 321 -3.61 -0.33 -8.35
CA VAL A 321 -4.59 0.22 -9.32
C VAL A 321 -5.50 1.26 -8.66
N ARG A 322 -6.02 0.97 -7.46
CA ARG A 322 -6.90 1.91 -6.73
C ARG A 322 -6.15 3.17 -6.33
N ARG A 323 -4.93 3.04 -5.80
CA ARG A 323 -4.10 4.19 -5.40
C ARG A 323 -3.73 5.05 -6.62
N ALA A 324 -3.32 4.42 -7.72
CA ALA A 324 -3.04 5.10 -8.98
C ALA A 324 -4.28 5.85 -9.51
N PHE A 325 -5.45 5.22 -9.50
CA PHE A 325 -6.70 5.87 -9.87
C PHE A 325 -7.05 7.07 -8.97
N THR A 326 -6.87 6.94 -7.64
CA THR A 326 -7.09 8.04 -6.70
C THR A 326 -6.16 9.21 -6.99
N ARG A 327 -4.87 8.97 -7.24
CA ARG A 327 -3.91 10.01 -7.63
C ARG A 327 -4.29 10.69 -8.95
N LEU A 328 -4.76 9.94 -9.94
CA LEU A 328 -5.24 10.49 -11.23
C LEU A 328 -6.47 11.39 -11.04
N HIS A 329 -7.37 11.01 -10.13
CA HIS A 329 -8.52 11.84 -9.80
C HIS A 329 -8.11 13.13 -9.10
N GLU A 330 -7.16 13.06 -8.16
CA GLU A 330 -6.62 14.21 -7.43
C GLU A 330 -5.80 15.15 -8.31
N THR A 331 -4.96 14.62 -9.21
CA THR A 331 -4.21 15.43 -10.20
C THR A 331 -5.12 16.11 -11.21
N GLY A 332 -6.16 15.42 -11.68
CA GLY A 332 -7.21 16.05 -12.50
C GLY A 332 -7.93 17.21 -11.82
N THR A 333 -7.94 17.26 -10.48
CA THR A 333 -8.42 18.41 -9.69
C THR A 333 -7.31 19.43 -9.36
N ALA A 334 -6.04 19.00 -9.27
CA ALA A 334 -4.92 19.83 -8.80
C ALA A 334 -4.14 20.55 -9.91
N GLU A 335 -4.02 20.00 -11.12
CA GLU A 335 -3.24 20.59 -12.24
C GLU A 335 -3.76 21.97 -12.69
N LYS A 336 -4.97 22.37 -12.29
CA LYS A 336 -5.52 23.71 -12.55
C LYS A 336 -5.40 24.69 -11.38
N MET A 337 -4.96 24.25 -10.19
CA MET A 337 -4.75 25.12 -9.02
C MET A 337 -3.44 25.94 -9.11
N ASP A 338 -2.47 25.50 -9.91
CA ASP A 338 -1.18 26.20 -10.09
C ASP A 338 -1.26 27.38 -11.09
N SER A 339 -2.42 27.57 -11.73
CA SER A 339 -2.79 28.77 -12.47
C SER A 339 -3.38 29.80 -11.50
N MET A 340 -2.51 30.49 -10.77
CA MET A 340 -2.89 31.71 -10.05
C MET A 340 -3.62 32.66 -11.03
N ILE A 341 -4.88 32.96 -10.71
CA ILE A 341 -5.82 33.95 -11.30
C ILE A 341 -7.07 33.27 -11.89
N VAL A 342 -8.21 33.57 -11.23
CA VAL A 342 -9.61 33.19 -11.49
C VAL A 342 -10.07 31.90 -10.81
N GLU A 343 -10.95 32.07 -9.80
CA GLU A 343 -11.91 31.06 -9.34
C GLU A 343 -12.78 30.64 -10.53
N VAL A 344 -12.29 29.75 -11.39
CA VAL A 344 -13.12 29.05 -12.36
C VAL A 344 -13.69 27.86 -11.60
N ASP A 345 -14.98 27.91 -11.30
CA ASP A 345 -15.76 26.74 -10.86
C ASP A 345 -15.34 25.55 -11.75
N GLU A 346 -14.68 24.54 -11.18
CA GLU A 346 -14.24 23.37 -11.92
C GLU A 346 -15.45 22.76 -12.62
N ASP A 347 -15.47 22.71 -13.96
CA ASP A 347 -16.54 22.00 -14.66
C ASP A 347 -16.39 20.50 -14.34
N PRO A 348 -17.31 19.90 -13.57
CA PRO A 348 -17.22 18.48 -13.20
C PRO A 348 -17.26 17.57 -14.43
N CYS A 349 -17.77 18.05 -15.58
CA CYS A 349 -17.78 17.31 -16.84
C CYS A 349 -16.37 17.18 -17.42
N GLU A 350 -15.59 18.27 -17.48
CA GLU A 350 -14.20 18.24 -17.93
C GLU A 350 -13.34 17.31 -17.07
N THR A 351 -13.45 17.40 -15.75
CA THR A 351 -12.70 16.54 -14.82
C THR A 351 -13.04 15.07 -15.04
N LEU A 352 -14.32 14.71 -15.20
CA LEU A 352 -14.70 13.30 -15.42
C LEU A 352 -14.26 12.76 -16.79
N MET A 353 -14.27 13.60 -17.83
CA MET A 353 -13.73 13.23 -19.14
C MET A 353 -12.21 13.01 -19.10
N TYR A 354 -11.48 13.87 -18.39
CA TYR A 354 -10.05 13.69 -18.15
C TYR A 354 -9.77 12.39 -17.41
N VAL A 355 -10.46 12.15 -16.28
CA VAL A 355 -10.32 10.91 -15.50
C VAL A 355 -10.64 9.69 -16.34
N ALA A 356 -11.67 9.72 -17.20
CA ALA A 356 -11.98 8.62 -18.10
C ALA A 356 -10.84 8.33 -19.11
N SER A 357 -10.24 9.38 -19.67
CA SER A 357 -9.09 9.26 -20.59
C SER A 357 -7.85 8.71 -19.88
N GLN A 358 -7.52 9.23 -18.70
CA GLN A 358 -6.37 8.76 -17.94
C GLN A 358 -6.56 7.34 -17.40
N THR A 359 -7.79 6.98 -17.01
CA THR A 359 -8.13 5.60 -16.62
C THR A 359 -7.87 4.62 -17.76
N LYS A 360 -8.16 5.02 -19.00
CA LYS A 360 -7.86 4.21 -20.19
C LYS A 360 -6.35 4.03 -20.39
N GLU A 361 -5.55 5.08 -20.18
CA GLU A 361 -4.09 4.98 -20.30
C GLU A 361 -3.48 4.14 -19.19
N LEU A 362 -3.94 4.30 -17.94
CA LEU A 362 -3.55 3.46 -16.82
C LEU A 362 -3.83 1.98 -17.11
N ALA A 363 -5.02 1.69 -17.66
CA ALA A 363 -5.38 0.34 -18.05
C ALA A 363 -4.52 -0.21 -19.20
N ARG A 364 -4.02 0.66 -20.10
CA ARG A 364 -3.05 0.28 -21.13
C ARG A 364 -1.70 -0.07 -20.53
N LEU A 365 -1.22 0.71 -19.57
CA LEU A 365 0.04 0.45 -18.85
C LEU A 365 -0.01 -0.89 -18.10
N GLU A 366 -1.12 -1.17 -17.42
CA GLU A 366 -1.38 -2.48 -16.79
C GLU A 366 -1.17 -3.63 -17.74
N LYS A 367 -1.80 -3.56 -18.92
CA LYS A 367 -1.75 -4.60 -19.93
C LYS A 367 -0.39 -4.73 -20.61
N GLU A 368 0.28 -3.61 -20.90
CA GLU A 368 1.52 -3.62 -21.70
C GLU A 368 2.77 -3.87 -20.85
N VAL A 369 2.80 -3.36 -19.61
CA VAL A 369 3.98 -3.33 -18.73
C VAL A 369 3.84 -4.34 -17.59
N TYR A 370 2.85 -4.14 -16.71
CA TYR A 370 2.77 -4.86 -15.43
C TYR A 370 2.24 -6.29 -15.59
N ASP A 371 1.39 -6.54 -16.58
CA ASP A 371 0.90 -7.87 -16.93
C ASP A 371 2.04 -8.87 -17.08
N ARG A 372 3.11 -8.50 -17.79
CA ARG A 372 4.25 -9.38 -18.06
C ARG A 372 4.97 -9.84 -16.80
N VAL A 373 5.05 -8.97 -15.80
CA VAL A 373 5.70 -9.27 -14.51
C VAL A 373 4.82 -10.20 -13.69
N VAL A 374 3.53 -9.86 -13.59
CA VAL A 374 2.63 -10.44 -12.60
C VAL A 374 1.97 -11.74 -13.09
N ARG A 375 1.94 -11.96 -14.41
CA ARG A 375 1.33 -13.13 -15.07
C ARG A 375 1.94 -14.47 -14.63
N GLN A 376 3.16 -14.49 -14.10
CA GLN A 376 3.76 -15.71 -13.57
C GLN A 376 3.10 -16.22 -12.27
N TRP A 377 2.45 -15.33 -11.50
CA TRP A 377 1.76 -15.68 -10.23
C TRP A 377 0.24 -15.59 -10.31
N HIS A 378 -0.29 -14.92 -11.34
CA HIS A 378 -1.73 -14.72 -11.52
C HIS A 378 -2.15 -15.04 -12.97
N PRO A 379 -3.19 -15.87 -13.20
CA PRO A 379 -3.57 -16.30 -14.55
C PRO A 379 -4.16 -15.19 -15.43
N CYS A 380 -4.85 -14.21 -14.82
CA CYS A 380 -5.54 -13.11 -15.51
C CYS A 380 -5.34 -11.74 -14.82
N PRO A 381 -4.10 -11.24 -14.70
CA PRO A 381 -3.83 -10.01 -13.95
C PRO A 381 -4.46 -8.78 -14.63
N THR A 382 -4.49 -8.76 -15.97
CA THR A 382 -5.13 -7.68 -16.75
C THR A 382 -6.65 -7.63 -16.49
N ALA A 383 -7.32 -8.77 -16.38
CA ALA A 383 -8.75 -8.82 -16.04
C ALA A 383 -9.03 -8.25 -14.62
N VAL A 384 -8.17 -8.54 -13.65
CA VAL A 384 -8.29 -8.00 -12.28
C VAL A 384 -8.10 -6.48 -12.26
N ALA A 385 -7.10 -5.98 -12.99
CA ALA A 385 -6.86 -4.54 -13.12
C ALA A 385 -8.05 -3.85 -13.80
N ALA A 386 -8.56 -4.42 -14.91
CA ALA A 386 -9.73 -3.93 -15.62
C ALA A 386 -10.97 -3.82 -14.71
N ALA A 387 -11.27 -4.88 -13.96
CA ALA A 387 -12.40 -4.91 -13.03
C ALA A 387 -12.26 -3.91 -11.89
N THR A 388 -11.04 -3.69 -11.42
CA THR A 388 -10.75 -2.71 -10.38
C THR A 388 -10.95 -1.28 -10.89
N LEU A 389 -10.40 -0.95 -12.05
CA LEU A 389 -10.59 0.36 -12.70
C LEU A 389 -12.07 0.60 -13.04
N HIS A 390 -12.74 -0.41 -13.57
CA HIS A 390 -14.16 -0.36 -13.87
C HIS A 390 -14.99 -0.10 -12.61
N GLY A 391 -14.68 -0.75 -11.49
CA GLY A 391 -15.35 -0.49 -10.20
C GLY A 391 -15.10 0.93 -9.68
N CYS A 392 -13.85 1.40 -9.75
CA CYS A 392 -13.46 2.75 -9.31
C CYS A 392 -14.13 3.85 -10.12
N PHE A 393 -14.03 3.81 -11.44
CA PHE A 393 -14.68 4.78 -12.32
C PHE A 393 -16.21 4.69 -12.25
N GLY A 394 -16.77 3.48 -12.15
CA GLY A 394 -18.21 3.27 -12.00
C GLY A 394 -18.79 3.92 -10.73
N ALA A 395 -18.05 3.88 -9.62
CA ALA A 395 -18.44 4.58 -8.39
C ALA A 395 -18.45 6.10 -8.56
N LEU A 396 -17.46 6.67 -9.26
CA LEU A 396 -17.43 8.11 -9.58
C LEU A 396 -18.58 8.49 -10.53
N LEU A 397 -18.79 7.71 -11.59
CA LEU A 397 -19.86 7.93 -12.56
C LEU A 397 -21.23 7.90 -11.90
N LYS A 398 -21.49 6.94 -11.02
CA LYS A 398 -22.75 6.83 -10.27
C LYS A 398 -23.00 8.06 -9.41
N ARG A 399 -21.97 8.56 -8.71
CA ARG A 399 -22.05 9.79 -7.90
C ARG A 399 -22.34 11.01 -8.77
N TYR A 400 -21.71 11.11 -9.93
CA TYR A 400 -21.93 12.19 -10.90
C TYR A 400 -23.36 12.17 -11.46
N VAL A 401 -23.85 11.01 -11.92
CA VAL A 401 -25.23 10.83 -12.42
C VAL A 401 -26.27 11.20 -11.37
N SER A 402 -26.09 10.77 -10.11
CA SER A 402 -27.01 11.12 -9.02
C SER A 402 -27.06 12.63 -8.74
N ARG A 403 -25.94 13.33 -8.93
CA ARG A 403 -25.89 14.80 -8.78
C ARG A 403 -26.65 15.48 -9.93
N MET A 404 -26.43 15.05 -11.17
CA MET A 404 -27.06 15.67 -12.35
C MET A 404 -28.57 15.43 -12.43
N ALA A 405 -29.04 14.28 -11.95
CA ALA A 405 -30.47 14.02 -11.84
C ALA A 405 -31.23 15.08 -11.01
N ALA A 406 -30.54 15.88 -10.19
CA ALA A 406 -31.11 16.98 -9.43
C ALA A 406 -30.90 18.38 -10.06
N CYS A 407 -29.99 18.51 -11.03
CA CYS A 407 -29.56 19.81 -11.60
C CYS A 407 -30.01 20.01 -13.07
N GLY A 408 -30.61 18.99 -13.68
CA GLY A 408 -31.04 18.99 -15.08
C GLY A 408 -30.00 18.36 -16.03
N LEU A 409 -30.48 17.85 -17.17
CA LEU A 409 -29.63 17.26 -18.22
C LEU A 409 -28.97 18.37 -19.06
N SER A 410 -27.64 18.32 -19.23
CA SER A 410 -26.90 19.21 -20.15
C SER A 410 -26.28 18.42 -21.32
N SER A 411 -25.86 19.13 -22.37
CA SER A 411 -25.12 18.51 -23.48
C SER A 411 -23.77 17.92 -23.02
N GLU A 412 -23.13 18.56 -22.04
CA GLU A 412 -21.85 18.12 -21.46
C GLU A 412 -22.00 16.83 -20.66
N THR A 413 -23.10 16.67 -19.91
CA THR A 413 -23.50 15.42 -19.26
C THR A 413 -23.51 14.25 -20.24
N VAL A 414 -24.12 14.43 -21.40
CA VAL A 414 -24.25 13.38 -22.42
C VAL A 414 -22.88 13.03 -23.02
N ARG A 415 -22.01 14.03 -23.22
CA ARG A 415 -20.62 13.79 -23.67
C ARG A 415 -19.82 12.99 -22.66
N VAL A 416 -19.95 13.30 -21.37
CA VAL A 416 -19.33 12.55 -20.27
C VAL A 416 -19.82 11.10 -20.25
N LEU A 417 -21.13 10.89 -20.37
CA LEU A 417 -21.72 9.56 -20.43
C LEU A 417 -21.20 8.76 -21.64
N HIS A 418 -21.08 9.37 -22.81
CA HIS A 418 -20.45 8.72 -23.96
C HIS A 418 -18.96 8.40 -23.75
N ALA A 419 -18.21 9.27 -23.08
CA ALA A 419 -16.82 8.98 -22.71
C ALA A 419 -16.74 7.77 -21.76
N ALA A 420 -17.63 7.69 -20.78
CA ALA A 420 -17.78 6.53 -19.90
C ALA A 420 -18.12 5.25 -20.67
N SER A 421 -19.02 5.31 -21.66
CA SER A 421 -19.37 4.16 -22.51
C SER A 421 -18.17 3.65 -23.33
N LYS A 422 -17.33 4.57 -23.83
CA LYS A 422 -16.09 4.19 -24.56
C LYS A 422 -15.08 3.51 -23.64
N LEU A 423 -14.92 4.03 -22.41
CA LEU A 423 -14.04 3.43 -21.40
C LEU A 423 -14.55 2.04 -20.99
N ASP A 424 -15.85 1.90 -20.73
CA ASP A 424 -16.51 0.64 -20.36
C ASP A 424 -16.25 -0.46 -21.40
N LYS A 425 -16.53 -0.17 -22.68
CA LYS A 425 -16.27 -1.12 -23.79
C LYS A 425 -14.80 -1.52 -23.88
N TRP A 426 -13.89 -0.57 -23.65
CA TRP A 426 -12.46 -0.85 -23.69
C TRP A 426 -12.02 -1.74 -22.53
N LEU A 427 -12.49 -1.48 -21.30
CA LEU A 427 -12.19 -2.29 -20.12
C LEU A 427 -12.79 -3.71 -20.24
N LEU A 428 -14.03 -3.81 -20.73
CA LEU A 428 -14.69 -5.10 -21.02
C LEU A 428 -13.94 -5.91 -22.06
N GLN A 429 -13.48 -5.27 -23.15
CA GLN A 429 -12.64 -5.93 -24.15
C GLN A 429 -11.33 -6.39 -23.53
N MET A 430 -10.67 -5.52 -22.76
CA MET A 430 -9.41 -5.86 -22.11
C MET A 430 -9.54 -7.06 -21.16
N ALA A 431 -10.63 -7.15 -20.40
CA ALA A 431 -10.86 -8.26 -19.49
C ALA A 431 -11.26 -9.56 -20.18
N SER A 432 -11.86 -9.52 -21.37
CA SER A 432 -12.29 -10.72 -22.10
C SER A 432 -11.16 -11.40 -22.88
N GLU A 433 -10.05 -10.69 -23.09
CA GLU A 433 -8.84 -11.24 -23.72
C GLU A 433 -8.08 -12.21 -22.79
N ASP A 434 -8.13 -11.98 -21.48
CA ASP A 434 -7.61 -12.89 -20.46
C ASP A 434 -8.75 -13.84 -20.06
N ASP A 435 -8.81 -15.05 -20.63
CA ASP A 435 -9.84 -16.08 -20.34
C ASP A 435 -10.02 -16.26 -18.81
N PRO A 436 -11.04 -15.63 -18.20
CA PRO A 436 -11.05 -15.44 -16.76
C PRO A 436 -11.48 -16.75 -16.07
N PRO A 437 -10.92 -17.06 -14.89
CA PRO A 437 -11.33 -18.24 -14.14
C PRO A 437 -12.83 -18.16 -13.81
N PRO A 438 -13.54 -19.31 -13.78
CA PRO A 438 -15.00 -19.36 -13.65
C PRO A 438 -15.54 -18.74 -12.35
N ASP A 439 -14.67 -18.53 -11.36
CA ASP A 439 -15.02 -17.97 -10.04
C ASP A 439 -15.09 -16.42 -10.04
N GLN A 440 -14.60 -15.74 -11.08
CA GLN A 440 -14.68 -14.28 -11.17
C GLN A 440 -16.04 -13.83 -11.73
N PRO A 441 -16.76 -12.93 -11.02
CA PRO A 441 -18.02 -12.42 -11.53
C PRO A 441 -17.76 -11.61 -12.82
N PRO A 442 -18.57 -11.80 -13.87
CA PRO A 442 -18.41 -11.04 -15.09
C PRO A 442 -18.61 -9.55 -14.81
N MET A 443 -17.78 -8.72 -15.43
CA MET A 443 -17.96 -7.27 -15.35
C MET A 443 -19.30 -6.89 -15.99
N THR A 444 -20.16 -6.24 -15.22
CA THR A 444 -21.43 -5.71 -15.71
C THR A 444 -21.18 -4.35 -16.36
N PRO A 445 -21.61 -4.14 -17.62
CA PRO A 445 -21.48 -2.85 -18.28
C PRO A 445 -22.22 -1.75 -17.51
N TYR A 446 -21.81 -0.49 -17.66
CA TYR A 446 -22.45 0.64 -16.98
C TYR A 446 -23.88 0.93 -17.47
N ASP A 447 -24.31 0.33 -18.59
CA ASP A 447 -25.62 0.57 -19.21
C ASP A 447 -25.92 2.06 -19.42
N VAL A 448 -24.95 2.75 -20.03
CA VAL A 448 -24.98 4.20 -20.23
C VAL A 448 -26.23 4.66 -20.99
N ASP A 449 -26.70 3.89 -21.96
CA ASP A 449 -27.88 4.24 -22.76
C ASP A 449 -29.16 4.29 -21.90
N SER A 450 -29.31 3.36 -20.96
CA SER A 450 -30.40 3.36 -19.97
C SER A 450 -30.31 4.54 -19.00
N ILE A 451 -29.09 4.90 -18.59
CA ILE A 451 -28.84 6.09 -17.76
C ILE A 451 -29.24 7.38 -18.51
N ILE A 452 -28.80 7.53 -19.76
CA ILE A 452 -29.18 8.68 -20.61
C ILE A 452 -30.70 8.73 -20.76
N PHE A 453 -31.34 7.61 -21.07
CA PHE A 453 -32.79 7.51 -21.20
C PHE A 453 -33.52 7.98 -19.93
N GLY A 454 -33.08 7.50 -18.76
CA GLY A 454 -33.65 7.90 -17.47
C GLY A 454 -33.49 9.39 -17.18
N LEU A 455 -32.32 9.96 -17.46
CA LEU A 455 -32.05 11.39 -17.27
C LEU A 455 -32.88 12.26 -18.21
N VAL A 456 -33.00 11.87 -19.49
CA VAL A 456 -33.84 12.59 -20.47
C VAL A 456 -35.31 12.57 -20.04
N LYS A 457 -35.80 11.42 -19.57
CA LYS A 457 -37.17 11.32 -19.05
C LYS A 457 -37.41 12.25 -17.85
N GLY A 458 -36.49 12.29 -16.90
CA GLY A 458 -36.55 13.22 -15.77
C GLY A 458 -36.57 14.68 -16.21
N TRP A 459 -35.68 15.05 -17.14
CA TRP A 459 -35.64 16.38 -17.74
C TRP A 459 -36.96 16.74 -18.46
N MET A 460 -37.54 15.81 -19.22
CA MET A 460 -38.84 16.02 -19.87
C MET A 460 -39.95 16.28 -18.85
N ASP A 461 -40.03 15.47 -17.79
CA ASP A 461 -41.04 15.61 -16.74
C ASP A 461 -40.89 16.97 -16.02
N GLU A 462 -39.66 17.46 -15.80
CA GLU A 462 -39.39 18.81 -15.28
C GLU A 462 -39.85 19.92 -16.23
N ARG A 463 -39.55 19.80 -17.53
CA ARG A 463 -39.98 20.77 -18.55
C ARG A 463 -41.50 20.85 -18.65
N LEU A 464 -42.18 19.71 -18.64
CA LEU A 464 -43.65 19.65 -18.66
C LEU A 464 -44.25 20.26 -17.39
N LYS A 465 -43.66 20.02 -16.23
CA LYS A 465 -44.09 20.64 -14.95
C LYS A 465 -43.96 22.16 -14.97
N VAL A 466 -42.92 22.72 -15.62
CA VAL A 466 -42.82 24.17 -15.83
C VAL A 466 -43.98 24.68 -16.70
N GLY A 467 -44.39 23.89 -17.70
CA GLY A 467 -45.58 24.17 -18.52
C GLY A 467 -46.87 24.18 -17.71
N ASP A 468 -47.09 23.17 -16.87
CA ASP A 468 -48.24 23.12 -15.95
C ASP A 468 -48.28 24.33 -15.02
N GLU A 469 -47.13 24.75 -14.49
CA GLU A 469 -47.02 25.92 -13.63
C GLU A 469 -47.29 27.23 -14.39
N CYS A 470 -46.87 27.33 -15.67
CA CYS A 470 -47.27 28.44 -16.54
C CYS A 470 -48.79 28.49 -16.73
N LEU A 471 -49.43 27.34 -16.92
CA LEU A 471 -50.87 27.24 -17.09
C LEU A 471 -51.63 27.62 -15.81
N ARG A 472 -51.19 27.11 -14.66
CA ARG A 472 -51.75 27.46 -13.34
C ARG A 472 -51.64 28.96 -13.07
N ARG A 473 -50.48 29.57 -13.34
CA ARG A 473 -50.29 31.02 -13.21
C ARG A 473 -51.20 31.81 -14.16
N ALA A 474 -51.37 31.33 -15.39
CA ALA A 474 -52.29 31.96 -16.34
C ALA A 474 -53.72 31.94 -15.77
N GLN A 475 -54.20 30.77 -15.31
CA GLN A 475 -55.53 30.60 -14.72
C GLN A 475 -55.82 31.57 -13.56
N GLU A 476 -54.83 31.82 -12.68
CA GLU A 476 -55.01 32.62 -11.48
C GLU A 476 -54.94 34.13 -11.74
N ALA A 477 -54.14 34.58 -12.71
CA ALA A 477 -53.72 35.99 -12.79
C ALA A 477 -53.97 36.67 -14.14
N GLU A 478 -54.23 35.94 -15.22
CA GLU A 478 -54.33 36.53 -16.55
C GLU A 478 -55.76 37.04 -16.85
N THR A 479 -55.89 37.95 -17.82
CA THR A 479 -57.19 38.48 -18.28
C THR A 479 -57.47 38.16 -19.75
N TRP A 480 -56.55 37.44 -20.40
CA TRP A 480 -56.60 36.98 -21.80
C TRP A 480 -56.97 38.06 -22.82
N ASN A 481 -56.55 39.30 -22.56
CA ASN A 481 -56.68 40.40 -23.50
C ASN A 481 -55.52 40.38 -24.53
N PRO A 482 -55.80 40.67 -25.81
CA PRO A 482 -54.76 40.73 -26.83
C PRO A 482 -53.75 41.84 -26.51
N ARG A 483 -52.45 41.52 -26.64
CA ARG A 483 -51.36 42.46 -26.32
C ARG A 483 -51.37 43.70 -27.20
N SER A 484 -51.72 43.56 -28.48
CA SER A 484 -51.85 44.69 -29.42
C SER A 484 -52.69 44.29 -30.63
N LYS A 485 -53.00 45.26 -31.51
CA LYS A 485 -53.65 44.97 -32.81
C LYS A 485 -52.76 44.12 -33.76
N ALA A 486 -51.45 44.10 -33.54
CA ALA A 486 -50.50 43.29 -34.30
C ALA A 486 -50.27 41.89 -33.68
N GLU A 487 -50.57 41.72 -32.38
CA GLU A 487 -50.46 40.46 -31.65
C GLU A 487 -51.81 40.15 -30.98
N PRO A 488 -52.75 39.51 -31.70
CA PRO A 488 -54.09 39.22 -31.19
C PRO A 488 -54.13 38.04 -30.19
N TYR A 489 -52.99 37.70 -29.57
CA TYR A 489 -52.83 36.55 -28.67
C TYR A 489 -52.54 37.01 -27.24
N ALA A 490 -52.94 36.20 -26.26
CA ALA A 490 -52.62 36.39 -24.85
C ALA A 490 -51.16 36.02 -24.54
N GLN A 491 -50.62 36.51 -23.42
CA GLN A 491 -49.19 36.34 -23.11
C GLN A 491 -48.86 34.89 -22.72
N SER A 492 -49.75 34.21 -21.99
CA SER A 492 -49.57 32.79 -21.69
C SER A 492 -49.50 31.90 -22.92
N ALA A 493 -50.28 32.20 -23.97
CA ALA A 493 -50.20 31.45 -25.23
C ALA A 493 -48.81 31.59 -25.88
N VAL A 494 -48.24 32.80 -25.84
CA VAL A 494 -46.89 33.05 -26.35
C VAL A 494 -45.84 32.32 -25.51
N ASP A 495 -45.97 32.36 -24.18
CA ASP A 495 -45.00 31.75 -23.28
C ASP A 495 -45.05 30.21 -23.32
N LEU A 496 -46.25 29.62 -23.43
CA LEU A 496 -46.43 28.17 -23.60
C LEU A 496 -45.85 27.68 -24.93
N MET A 497 -46.12 28.39 -26.04
CA MET A 497 -45.59 28.02 -27.36
C MET A 497 -44.07 28.22 -27.45
N LYS A 498 -43.52 29.24 -26.78
CA LYS A 498 -42.08 29.43 -26.64
C LYS A 498 -41.45 28.29 -25.84
N LEU A 499 -42.04 27.91 -24.71
CA LEU A 499 -41.56 26.77 -23.92
C LEU A 499 -41.57 25.48 -24.76
N ALA A 500 -42.69 25.18 -25.43
CA ALA A 500 -42.81 24.00 -26.29
C ALA A 500 -41.73 23.98 -27.39
N LYS A 501 -41.54 25.11 -28.08
CA LYS A 501 -40.49 25.22 -29.12
C LYS A 501 -39.10 24.96 -28.54
N VAL A 502 -38.73 25.65 -27.46
CA VAL A 502 -37.41 25.52 -26.84
C VAL A 502 -37.17 24.09 -26.36
N THR A 503 -38.17 23.45 -25.75
CA THR A 503 -38.05 22.07 -25.28
C THR A 503 -37.89 21.07 -26.44
N VAL A 504 -38.59 21.25 -27.56
CA VAL A 504 -38.41 20.39 -28.74
C VAL A 504 -37.04 20.62 -29.37
N ASP A 505 -36.60 21.86 -29.53
CA ASP A 505 -35.29 22.19 -30.09
C ASP A 505 -34.17 21.57 -29.25
N GLU A 506 -34.21 21.73 -27.92
CA GLU A 506 -33.23 21.11 -27.00
C GLU A 506 -33.28 19.57 -27.02
N MET A 507 -34.46 18.96 -27.10
CA MET A 507 -34.60 17.50 -27.21
C MET A 507 -33.93 16.94 -28.46
N LEU A 508 -33.97 17.69 -29.56
CA LEU A 508 -33.32 17.29 -30.82
C LEU A 508 -31.79 17.38 -30.76
N GLU A 509 -31.26 18.28 -29.93
CA GLU A 509 -29.82 18.46 -29.70
C GLU A 509 -29.23 17.38 -28.77
N ILE A 510 -30.03 16.79 -27.88
CA ILE A 510 -29.59 15.72 -26.99
C ILE A 510 -29.24 14.46 -27.80
N GLN A 511 -28.00 13.98 -27.66
CA GLN A 511 -27.56 12.73 -28.29
C GLN A 511 -28.08 11.52 -27.51
N VAL A 512 -29.19 10.94 -27.99
CA VAL A 512 -29.76 9.69 -27.45
C VAL A 512 -29.57 8.56 -28.45
N ALA A 513 -29.46 7.32 -27.95
CA ALA A 513 -29.48 6.12 -28.78
C ALA A 513 -30.69 6.12 -29.72
N SER A 514 -30.45 5.76 -30.99
CA SER A 514 -31.47 5.82 -32.06
C SER A 514 -32.71 4.98 -31.76
N ALA A 515 -32.55 3.87 -31.04
CA ALA A 515 -33.63 2.97 -30.66
C ALA A 515 -34.65 3.59 -29.69
N CYS A 516 -34.22 4.53 -28.84
CA CYS A 516 -35.08 5.15 -27.83
C CYS A 516 -35.56 6.55 -28.23
N LYS A 517 -34.99 7.12 -29.29
CA LYS A 517 -35.25 8.50 -29.71
C LYS A 517 -36.71 8.72 -30.11
N GLU A 518 -37.31 7.78 -30.84
CA GLU A 518 -38.70 7.87 -31.31
C GLU A 518 -39.70 7.81 -30.14
N GLU A 519 -39.47 6.92 -29.18
CA GLU A 519 -40.30 6.80 -27.98
C GLU A 519 -40.26 8.08 -27.12
N LEU A 520 -39.06 8.62 -26.89
CA LEU A 520 -38.91 9.86 -26.11
C LEU A 520 -39.53 11.07 -26.82
N LEU A 521 -39.37 11.18 -28.15
CA LEU A 521 -40.01 12.22 -28.95
C LEU A 521 -41.53 12.12 -28.87
N GLN A 522 -42.10 10.92 -29.02
CA GLN A 522 -43.55 10.74 -28.92
C GLN A 522 -44.07 11.14 -27.54
N ARG A 523 -43.39 10.70 -26.47
CA ARG A 523 -43.74 11.08 -25.10
C ARG A 523 -43.67 12.59 -24.87
N LEU A 524 -42.69 13.29 -25.45
CA LEU A 524 -42.60 14.75 -25.36
C LEU A 524 -43.79 15.41 -26.07
N VAL A 525 -44.07 14.98 -27.30
CA VAL A 525 -45.16 15.50 -28.13
C VAL A 525 -46.50 15.30 -27.44
N ASP A 526 -46.77 14.11 -26.90
CA ASP A 526 -47.99 13.81 -26.15
C ASP A 526 -48.13 14.70 -24.89
N GLY A 527 -47.02 14.95 -24.19
CA GLY A 527 -46.99 15.85 -23.03
C GLY A 527 -47.27 17.30 -23.40
N ILE A 528 -46.69 17.80 -24.50
CA ILE A 528 -46.97 19.15 -25.01
C ILE A 528 -48.41 19.26 -25.52
N ASP A 529 -48.91 18.25 -26.23
CA ASP A 529 -50.30 18.22 -26.70
C ASP A 529 -51.27 18.28 -25.52
N HIS A 530 -50.98 17.54 -24.45
CA HIS A 530 -51.76 17.61 -23.21
C HIS A 530 -51.78 19.02 -22.61
N LEU A 531 -50.64 19.70 -22.51
CA LEU A 531 -50.56 21.08 -22.01
C LEU A 531 -51.38 22.06 -22.87
N VAL A 532 -51.28 21.93 -24.19
CA VAL A 532 -52.03 22.78 -25.14
C VAL A 532 -53.53 22.49 -25.04
N HIS A 533 -53.90 21.22 -24.92
CA HIS A 533 -55.29 20.81 -24.75
C HIS A 533 -55.88 21.35 -23.44
N GLN A 534 -55.15 21.26 -22.32
CA GLN A 534 -55.58 21.84 -21.06
C GLN A 534 -55.75 23.36 -21.15
N TYR A 535 -54.81 24.07 -21.81
CA TYR A 535 -54.94 25.50 -22.06
C TYR A 535 -56.19 25.86 -22.86
N ALA A 536 -56.50 25.10 -23.91
CA ALA A 536 -57.71 25.30 -24.71
C ALA A 536 -59.00 25.06 -23.90
N MET A 537 -59.02 24.03 -23.04
CA MET A 537 -60.13 23.76 -22.14
C MET A 537 -60.32 24.87 -21.09
N LEU A 538 -59.23 25.42 -20.58
CA LEU A 538 -59.25 26.57 -19.67
C LEU A 538 -59.92 27.78 -20.31
N LEU A 539 -59.53 28.13 -21.54
CA LEU A 539 -60.16 29.20 -22.31
C LEU A 539 -61.65 28.96 -22.58
N ALA A 540 -62.02 27.73 -22.92
CA ALA A 540 -63.42 27.36 -23.14
C ALA A 540 -64.27 27.54 -21.87
N SER A 541 -63.70 27.24 -20.70
CA SER A 541 -64.37 27.41 -19.40
C SER A 541 -64.52 28.88 -18.97
N CYS A 542 -63.56 29.75 -19.29
CA CYS A 542 -63.64 31.18 -19.02
C CYS A 542 -64.73 31.89 -19.85
N GLY A 543 -65.13 31.33 -21.00
CA GLY A 543 -66.25 31.81 -21.81
C GLY A 543 -67.65 31.47 -21.26
N ALA A 544 -67.75 30.67 -20.19
CA ALA A 544 -69.00 30.12 -19.66
C ALA A 544 -69.51 30.79 -18.37
N GLY A 545 -69.22 32.08 -18.15
CA GLY A 545 -69.87 32.87 -17.10
C GLY A 545 -71.38 33.10 -17.38
N PRO A 546 -72.26 33.09 -16.37
CA PRO A 546 -73.71 33.15 -16.58
C PRO A 546 -74.12 34.51 -17.12
N ARG A 547 -74.58 34.54 -18.37
CA ARG A 547 -75.37 35.66 -18.92
C ARG A 547 -76.76 35.68 -18.30
N THR A 548 -76.88 35.94 -17.01
CA THR A 548 -78.17 36.26 -16.37
C THR A 548 -77.96 37.17 -15.16
N ALA A 549 -78.01 38.48 -15.41
CA ALA A 549 -78.49 39.46 -14.45
C ALA A 549 -79.25 40.53 -15.23
N THR A 550 -80.56 40.31 -15.27
CA THR A 550 -81.66 41.22 -15.56
C THR A 550 -81.38 42.71 -15.32
N PHE A 551 -81.68 43.54 -16.33
CA PHE A 551 -82.63 44.65 -16.14
C PHE A 551 -83.51 44.78 -17.38
N HIS A 552 -84.79 44.53 -17.16
CA HIS A 552 -85.90 44.85 -18.04
C HIS A 552 -86.09 46.37 -18.15
N LEU A 553 -86.65 46.78 -19.29
CA LEU A 553 -87.27 48.07 -19.64
C LEU A 553 -86.27 49.19 -19.95
N CYS A 554 -86.29 49.79 -21.13
CA CYS A 554 -87.45 50.15 -21.93
C CYS A 554 -87.42 49.59 -23.37
N ARG A 555 -88.59 49.41 -23.98
CA ARG A 555 -88.69 49.62 -25.44
C ARG A 555 -88.72 51.14 -25.61
N HIS A 556 -87.66 51.70 -26.22
CA HIS A 556 -87.23 53.10 -26.19
C HIS A 556 -86.60 53.58 -24.89
#